data_AF-A0A7X9HLI6-F1
#
_entry.id   AF-A0A7X9HLI6-F1
#
_cell.length_a   1.000
_cell.length_b   1.000
_cell.length_c   1.000
_cell.angle_alpha   90.00
_cell.angle_beta   90.00
_cell.angle_gamma   90.00
#
_symmetry.space_group_name_H-M   'P 1'
#
loop_
_entity.id
_entity.type
_entity.pdbx_description
1 polymer ?
#
loop_
_entity_poly.entity_id
_entity_poly.type
_entity_poly.pdbx_seq_one_letter_code
_entity_poly.pdbx_strand_id
1 'polypeptide(L)'
;MRPHTLGFAVALFVSACLTGSGPPVRPEASLLDRAEASAHRLRAEELLGAGDLDGARREIGLALRQDPTDPPSALLASLLDRAMLDEAAAFEHLLLSLDPTSELSLLALSGLQNVAETSSQRRRLAATLDELLRRPNLRPELAARATALLVNTLRHLGRDGEAAQLVEKLGWVRELLLIGPFDNDQNSGFETAYPPEAAFERERSYPGKLRPVSWRRVEHFHPEGAVDLVALLDPSSWACAYLASDIESDRPQPVLFHLGAARGVKLWLNGRLLLSDEGAEFFAFDQHLVAGELRAGRNRVLAKVCQRTGPWRFGLRLSAPEGRPLQGARSLLPEGAVAAAPEPPATGESPAPVDPLARLRHSEPLLADLLSIEWAQARGLAKEALRLCTALAARQPRSALPLLWLARLQFILEQPDAALKSLLAALRLAPQLPAGLLERARYERSQRRAERAMRQLQPAQAAGPLPLPLELMWARLLSDRGFANDALRLLRELSSRHSDHPEVWRRLAQAQRALGFLPQAEHAFRRALELDQLQADVFDALIEFALERQDSARALDLIRAKSAAFPGLIASNLREATVLWTRQETDAALAAVRRIEAIAPEYWLVHRVRGDILF
;
A
#
# COMPACT_ATOMS: atom_id res chain seq x y z
N MET A 1 65.61 -9.45 6.02
CA MET A 1 64.85 -9.33 7.28
C MET A 1 63.76 -8.28 7.07
N ARG A 2 62.51 -8.69 7.29
CA ARG A 2 61.29 -7.87 7.18
C ARG A 2 61.08 -7.06 8.47
N PRO A 3 60.19 -6.05 8.44
CA PRO A 3 58.92 -6.26 9.12
C PRO A 3 57.71 -5.91 8.24
N HIS A 4 56.61 -6.60 8.53
CA HIS A 4 55.33 -6.57 7.83
C HIS A 4 54.35 -5.61 8.51
N THR A 5 53.68 -4.78 7.72
CA THR A 5 52.45 -4.07 8.06
C THR A 5 51.28 -4.78 7.38
N LEU A 6 50.34 -5.34 8.16
CA LEU A 6 49.10 -5.93 7.67
C LEU A 6 48.05 -4.83 7.45
N GLY A 7 47.66 -4.61 6.20
CA GLY A 7 46.47 -3.86 5.82
C GLY A 7 45.26 -4.79 5.70
N PHE A 8 44.14 -4.40 6.31
CA PHE A 8 42.83 -5.03 6.18
C PHE A 8 42.30 -4.88 4.75
N ALA A 9 42.03 -5.99 4.06
CA ALA A 9 41.35 -6.03 2.77
C ALA A 9 39.88 -6.42 2.98
N VAL A 10 38.97 -5.48 2.67
CA VAL A 10 37.53 -5.69 2.53
C VAL A 10 37.30 -6.33 1.16
N ALA A 11 36.77 -7.56 1.13
CA ALA A 11 36.39 -8.22 -0.12
C ALA A 11 34.95 -7.85 -0.50
N LEU A 12 34.83 -6.86 -1.40
CA LEU A 12 33.68 -6.64 -2.27
C LEU A 12 33.67 -7.73 -3.35
N PHE A 13 32.52 -8.38 -3.58
CA PHE A 13 32.28 -9.15 -4.80
C PHE A 13 31.18 -8.47 -5.62
N VAL A 14 31.60 -7.80 -6.69
CA VAL A 14 30.77 -7.51 -7.86
C VAL A 14 31.58 -7.92 -9.09
N SER A 15 30.86 -8.52 -10.05
CA SER A 15 31.23 -8.79 -11.45
C SER A 15 31.79 -10.18 -11.77
N ALA A 16 30.89 -11.06 -12.23
CA ALA A 16 31.21 -12.07 -13.24
C ALA A 16 30.28 -11.84 -14.44
N CYS A 17 30.86 -11.41 -15.57
CA CYS A 17 30.16 -11.32 -16.84
C CYS A 17 30.15 -12.67 -17.58
N LEU A 18 28.95 -13.05 -18.02
CA LEU A 18 28.62 -13.68 -19.31
C LEU A 18 29.30 -15.02 -19.65
N THR A 19 28.56 -16.13 -19.47
CA THR A 19 27.83 -16.85 -20.54
C THR A 19 27.27 -18.15 -19.96
N GLY A 20 25.96 -18.39 -20.08
CA GLY A 20 25.35 -19.71 -19.87
C GLY A 20 24.68 -19.96 -18.51
N SER A 21 23.37 -20.27 -18.60
CA SER A 21 22.55 -21.08 -17.69
C SER A 21 22.37 -20.67 -16.23
N GLY A 22 21.20 -20.06 -15.94
CA GLY A 22 20.49 -20.12 -14.66
C GLY A 22 21.10 -19.31 -13.49
N PRO A 23 20.29 -18.89 -12.50
CA PRO A 23 20.85 -18.40 -11.25
C PRO A 23 21.69 -19.51 -10.60
N PRO A 24 22.83 -19.20 -9.95
CA PRO A 24 23.64 -20.19 -9.28
C PRO A 24 22.79 -20.86 -8.19
N VAL A 25 22.46 -22.14 -8.39
CA VAL A 25 21.86 -22.97 -7.36
C VAL A 25 22.92 -23.17 -6.28
N ARG A 26 22.90 -22.33 -5.25
CA ARG A 26 23.77 -22.50 -4.09
C ARG A 26 23.33 -23.79 -3.36
N PRO A 27 24.27 -24.62 -2.89
CA PRO A 27 23.94 -25.83 -2.15
C PRO A 27 23.12 -25.43 -0.91
N GLU A 28 22.10 -26.23 -0.59
CA GLU A 28 21.30 -26.03 0.62
C GLU A 28 22.21 -26.02 1.85
N ALA A 29 22.02 -25.05 2.74
CA ALA A 29 22.77 -24.93 3.99
C ALA A 29 22.67 -26.23 4.81
N SER A 30 23.80 -26.70 5.34
CA SER A 30 23.85 -27.90 6.17
C SER A 30 23.09 -27.68 7.48
N LEU A 31 22.77 -28.76 8.20
CA LEU A 31 22.12 -28.65 9.51
C LEU A 31 22.95 -27.83 10.51
N LEU A 32 24.29 -27.90 10.41
CA LEU A 32 25.20 -27.11 11.23
C LEU A 32 25.09 -25.63 10.86
N ASP A 33 25.15 -25.31 9.56
CA ASP A 33 25.07 -23.92 9.08
C ASP A 33 23.73 -23.27 9.50
N ARG A 34 22.63 -24.01 9.43
CA ARG A 34 21.31 -23.55 9.89
C ARG A 34 21.29 -23.29 11.41
N ALA A 35 21.94 -24.15 12.20
CA ALA A 35 22.04 -23.96 13.64
C ALA A 35 22.92 -22.75 13.99
N GLU A 36 24.04 -22.56 13.29
CA GLU A 36 24.90 -21.38 13.45
C GLU A 36 24.19 -20.09 13.04
N ALA A 37 23.45 -20.10 11.93
CA ALA A 37 22.62 -18.96 11.51
C ALA A 37 21.59 -18.59 12.58
N SER A 38 20.88 -19.59 13.13
CA SER A 38 19.93 -19.37 14.23
C SER A 38 20.60 -18.81 15.49
N ALA A 39 21.81 -19.26 15.82
CA ALA A 39 22.55 -18.76 17.00
C ALA A 39 22.96 -17.29 16.82
N HIS A 40 23.45 -16.92 15.64
CA HIS A 40 23.74 -15.52 15.31
C HIS A 40 22.48 -14.65 15.33
N ARG A 41 21.34 -15.16 14.85
CA ARG A 41 20.05 -14.44 14.89
C ARG A 41 19.55 -14.19 16.32
N LEU A 42 19.62 -15.19 17.20
CA LEU A 42 19.33 -15.01 18.63
C LEU A 42 20.26 -14.00 19.28
N ARG A 43 21.55 -14.04 18.96
CA ARG A 43 22.51 -13.04 19.47
C ARG A 43 22.18 -11.63 18.98
N ALA A 44 21.71 -11.49 17.75
CA ALA A 44 21.23 -10.21 17.25
C ALA A 44 20.01 -9.70 18.02
N GLU A 45 19.05 -10.56 18.39
CA GLU A 45 17.92 -10.17 19.24
C GLU A 45 18.37 -9.63 20.60
N GLU A 46 19.33 -10.31 21.24
CA GLU A 46 19.89 -9.88 22.52
C GLU A 46 20.52 -8.48 22.42
N LEU A 47 21.29 -8.25 21.34
CA LEU A 47 21.92 -6.96 21.08
C LEU A 47 20.89 -5.87 20.79
N LEU A 48 19.82 -6.16 20.03
CA LEU A 48 18.72 -5.23 19.79
C LEU A 48 17.99 -4.85 21.07
N GLY A 49 17.74 -5.82 21.96
CA GLY A 49 17.14 -5.58 23.27
C GLY A 49 18.06 -4.74 24.17
N ALA A 50 19.38 -4.96 24.09
CA ALA A 50 20.38 -4.18 24.79
C ALA A 50 20.58 -2.76 24.23
N GLY A 51 20.07 -2.47 23.03
CA GLY A 51 20.20 -1.18 22.34
C GLY A 51 21.40 -1.08 21.40
N ASP A 52 22.14 -2.16 21.16
CA ASP A 52 23.27 -2.20 20.22
C ASP A 52 22.79 -2.58 18.81
N LEU A 53 22.27 -1.58 18.09
CA LEU A 53 21.77 -1.75 16.72
C LEU A 53 22.87 -2.19 15.75
N ASP A 54 24.08 -1.63 15.86
CA ASP A 54 25.19 -1.95 14.96
C ASP A 54 25.72 -3.36 15.21
N GLY A 55 25.78 -3.78 16.48
CA GLY A 55 26.08 -5.16 16.85
C GLY A 55 25.07 -6.14 16.27
N ALA A 56 23.78 -5.86 16.42
CA ALA A 56 22.74 -6.69 15.85
C ALA A 56 22.85 -6.83 14.32
N ARG A 57 23.13 -5.73 13.61
CA ARG A 57 23.35 -5.75 12.15
C ARG A 57 24.55 -6.63 11.76
N ARG A 58 25.65 -6.57 12.52
CA ARG A 58 26.83 -7.42 12.27
C ARG A 58 26.49 -8.91 12.45
N GLU A 59 25.77 -9.25 13.51
CA GLU A 59 25.35 -10.63 13.80
C GLU A 59 24.38 -11.17 12.75
N ILE A 60 23.42 -10.37 12.29
CA ILE A 60 22.54 -10.80 11.18
C ILE A 60 23.30 -10.98 9.87
N GLY A 61 24.30 -10.14 9.60
CA GLY A 61 25.20 -10.34 8.48
C GLY A 61 26.03 -11.63 8.59
N LEU A 62 26.33 -12.11 9.81
CA LEU A 62 26.94 -13.43 10.03
C LEU A 62 25.93 -14.55 9.79
N ALA A 63 24.70 -14.41 10.29
CA ALA A 63 23.63 -15.38 10.09
C ALA A 63 23.37 -15.65 8.59
N LEU A 64 23.22 -14.57 7.80
CA LEU A 64 23.02 -14.66 6.34
C LEU A 64 24.24 -15.17 5.57
N ARG A 65 25.45 -15.15 6.16
CA ARG A 65 26.62 -15.81 5.55
C ARG A 65 26.57 -17.32 5.73
N GLN A 66 26.05 -17.79 6.86
CA GLN A 66 25.91 -19.22 7.15
C GLN A 66 24.73 -19.82 6.38
N ASP A 67 23.56 -19.19 6.45
CA ASP A 67 22.39 -19.56 5.66
C ASP A 67 21.80 -18.33 4.94
N PRO A 68 22.22 -18.09 3.68
CA PRO A 68 21.70 -16.99 2.87
C PRO A 68 20.21 -17.10 2.54
N THR A 69 19.61 -18.29 2.72
CA THR A 69 18.22 -18.59 2.37
C THR A 69 17.28 -18.61 3.57
N ASP A 70 17.79 -18.33 4.77
CA ASP A 70 17.02 -18.34 6.00
C ASP A 70 16.02 -17.16 6.07
N PRO A 71 14.69 -17.42 5.97
CA PRO A 71 13.71 -16.34 5.86
C PRO A 71 13.65 -15.40 7.08
N PRO A 72 13.70 -15.87 8.35
CA PRO A 72 13.68 -14.95 9.48
C PRO A 72 14.94 -14.08 9.59
N SER A 73 16.14 -14.57 9.24
CA SER A 73 17.34 -13.72 9.17
C SER A 73 17.17 -12.62 8.12
N ALA A 74 16.65 -12.97 6.95
CA ALA A 74 16.42 -12.02 5.87
C ALA A 74 15.33 -10.97 6.23
N LEU A 75 14.26 -11.38 6.90
CA LEU A 75 13.23 -10.46 7.41
C LEU A 75 13.81 -9.51 8.46
N LEU A 76 14.57 -10.01 9.43
CA LEU A 76 15.21 -9.14 10.43
C LEU A 76 16.22 -8.19 9.78
N ALA A 77 17.02 -8.66 8.82
CA ALA A 77 17.94 -7.82 8.05
C ALA A 77 17.20 -6.67 7.36
N SER A 78 16.08 -6.96 6.68
CA SER A 78 15.24 -5.95 6.03
C SER A 78 14.72 -4.88 7.01
N LEU A 79 14.27 -5.27 8.20
CA LEU A 79 13.84 -4.33 9.23
C LEU A 79 14.96 -3.39 9.68
N LEU A 80 16.18 -3.93 9.82
CA LEU A 80 17.35 -3.16 10.20
C LEU A 80 17.83 -2.23 9.08
N ASP A 81 17.81 -2.68 7.83
CA ASP A 81 18.20 -1.87 6.68
C ASP A 81 17.24 -0.69 6.47
N ARG A 82 15.93 -0.90 6.66
CA ARG A 82 14.93 0.19 6.65
C ARG A 82 15.11 1.17 7.81
N ALA A 83 15.62 0.73 8.96
CA ALA A 83 16.00 1.63 10.05
C ALA A 83 17.21 2.50 9.67
N MET A 84 18.08 2.00 8.79
CA MET A 84 19.22 2.70 8.23
C MET A 84 18.91 3.48 6.94
N LEU A 85 17.66 3.40 6.44
CA LEU A 85 17.23 3.97 5.15
C LEU A 85 18.00 3.39 3.94
N ASP A 86 18.42 2.13 4.04
CA ASP A 86 18.97 1.35 2.93
C ASP A 86 17.88 0.50 2.28
N GLU A 87 16.98 1.16 1.55
CA GLU A 87 15.83 0.52 0.90
C GLU A 87 16.27 -0.50 -0.18
N ALA A 88 17.46 -0.31 -0.77
CA ALA A 88 18.01 -1.26 -1.73
C ALA A 88 18.38 -2.59 -1.06
N ALA A 89 19.10 -2.56 0.07
CA ALA A 89 19.41 -3.77 0.83
C ALA A 89 18.14 -4.43 1.39
N ALA A 90 17.21 -3.63 1.90
CA ALA A 90 15.93 -4.12 2.40
C ALA A 90 15.12 -4.86 1.31
N PHE A 91 15.12 -4.33 0.07
CA PHE A 91 14.48 -4.97 -1.07
C PHE A 91 15.08 -6.36 -1.34
N GLU A 92 16.42 -6.46 -1.39
CA GLU A 92 17.11 -7.72 -1.64
C GLU A 92 16.82 -8.75 -0.55
N HIS A 93 16.89 -8.36 0.72
CA HIS A 93 16.60 -9.25 1.83
C HIS A 93 15.14 -9.72 1.85
N LEU A 94 14.18 -8.86 1.49
CA LEU A 94 12.78 -9.28 1.36
C LEU A 94 12.59 -10.28 0.21
N LEU A 95 13.23 -10.08 -0.93
CA LEU A 95 13.19 -11.05 -2.03
C LEU A 95 13.78 -12.41 -1.60
N LEU A 96 14.89 -12.41 -0.85
CA LEU A 96 15.51 -13.63 -0.34
C LEU A 96 14.62 -14.39 0.64
N SER A 97 13.78 -13.67 1.39
CA SER A 97 12.84 -14.28 2.35
C SER A 97 11.62 -14.96 1.70
N LEU A 98 11.43 -14.84 0.38
CA LEU A 98 10.33 -15.48 -0.34
C LEU A 98 10.59 -16.98 -0.52
N ASP A 99 9.87 -17.77 0.26
CA ASP A 99 9.83 -19.22 0.16
C ASP A 99 8.37 -19.70 -0.02
N PRO A 100 8.03 -20.47 -1.07
CA PRO A 100 6.67 -20.97 -1.29
C PRO A 100 6.13 -21.81 -0.12
N THR A 101 7.02 -22.44 0.65
CA THR A 101 6.66 -23.31 1.78
C THR A 101 6.51 -22.57 3.11
N SER A 102 7.13 -21.39 3.24
CA SER A 102 7.17 -20.63 4.50
C SER A 102 6.03 -19.62 4.63
N GLU A 103 5.32 -19.63 5.76
CA GLU A 103 4.24 -18.68 6.07
C GLU A 103 4.75 -17.23 6.19
N LEU A 104 6.03 -17.06 6.48
CA LEU A 104 6.70 -15.78 6.57
C LEU A 104 6.75 -15.03 5.23
N SER A 105 6.58 -15.72 4.10
CA SER A 105 6.46 -15.10 2.78
C SER A 105 5.29 -14.11 2.69
N LEU A 106 4.26 -14.26 3.52
CA LEU A 106 3.16 -13.29 3.59
C LEU A 106 3.64 -11.92 4.13
N LEU A 107 4.57 -11.93 5.09
CA LEU A 107 5.21 -10.73 5.62
C LEU A 107 6.16 -10.13 4.60
N ALA A 108 6.97 -10.99 3.94
CA ALA A 108 7.89 -10.58 2.89
C ALA A 108 7.18 -9.83 1.75
N LEU A 109 6.07 -10.37 1.24
CA LEU A 109 5.26 -9.70 0.21
C LEU A 109 4.73 -8.35 0.66
N SER A 110 4.33 -8.22 1.93
CA SER A 110 3.81 -6.96 2.48
C SER A 110 4.91 -5.92 2.67
N GLY A 111 6.13 -6.35 3.01
CA GLY A 111 7.32 -5.50 3.00
C GLY A 111 7.64 -5.01 1.59
N LEU A 112 7.66 -5.92 0.60
CA LEU A 112 8.02 -5.61 -0.79
C LEU A 112 7.11 -4.55 -1.43
N GLN A 113 5.84 -4.50 -1.03
CA GLN A 113 4.89 -3.49 -1.48
C GLN A 113 5.39 -2.05 -1.23
N ASN A 114 6.21 -1.84 -0.18
CA ASN A 114 6.62 -0.52 0.27
C ASN A 114 8.08 -0.17 -0.05
N VAL A 115 8.88 -1.11 -0.55
CA VAL A 115 10.35 -0.96 -0.69
C VAL A 115 10.81 -0.95 -2.16
N ALA A 116 9.98 -1.39 -3.11
CA ALA A 116 10.31 -1.36 -4.54
C ALA A 116 10.18 0.07 -5.12
N GLU A 117 11.25 0.86 -5.02
CA GLU A 117 11.27 2.29 -5.36
C GLU A 117 11.70 2.58 -6.82
N THR A 118 12.52 1.74 -7.43
CA THR A 118 13.05 1.95 -8.80
C THR A 118 12.33 1.13 -9.87
N SER A 119 12.41 1.56 -11.13
CA SER A 119 11.82 0.82 -12.26
C SER A 119 12.48 -0.56 -12.45
N SER A 120 13.79 -0.68 -12.23
CA SER A 120 14.51 -1.96 -12.25
C SER A 120 14.09 -2.89 -11.12
N GLN A 121 13.93 -2.39 -9.90
CA GLN A 121 13.42 -3.17 -8.77
C GLN A 121 12.01 -3.67 -9.04
N ARG A 122 11.11 -2.81 -9.54
CA ARG A 122 9.74 -3.21 -9.91
C ARG A 122 9.73 -4.27 -11.02
N ARG A 123 10.58 -4.14 -12.04
CA ARG A 123 10.72 -5.18 -13.09
C ARG A 123 11.20 -6.51 -12.53
N ARG A 124 12.19 -6.48 -11.63
CA ARG A 124 12.69 -7.68 -10.95
C ARG A 124 11.62 -8.31 -10.05
N LEU A 125 10.92 -7.49 -9.25
CA LEU A 125 9.81 -7.94 -8.42
C LEU A 125 8.72 -8.61 -9.26
N ALA A 126 8.32 -8.00 -10.38
CA ALA A 126 7.33 -8.58 -11.27
C ALA A 126 7.76 -9.96 -11.80
N ALA A 127 9.03 -10.11 -12.21
CA ALA A 127 9.57 -11.38 -12.67
C ALA A 127 9.62 -12.43 -11.55
N THR A 128 10.04 -12.05 -10.33
CA THR A 128 10.09 -12.95 -9.18
C THR A 128 8.69 -13.42 -8.75
N LEU A 129 7.69 -12.53 -8.76
CA LEU A 129 6.31 -12.89 -8.43
C LEU A 129 5.70 -13.82 -9.48
N ASP A 130 5.97 -13.57 -10.77
CA ASP A 130 5.54 -14.43 -11.86
C ASP A 130 6.18 -15.83 -11.78
N GLU A 131 7.46 -15.92 -11.40
CA GLU A 131 8.11 -17.20 -11.11
C GLU A 131 7.48 -17.90 -9.89
N LEU A 132 7.25 -17.18 -8.79
CA LEU A 132 6.63 -17.71 -7.57
C LEU A 132 5.26 -18.32 -7.88
N LEU A 133 4.43 -17.61 -8.67
CA LEU A 133 3.09 -18.04 -9.06
C LEU A 133 3.08 -19.29 -9.95
N ARG A 134 4.19 -19.61 -10.64
CA ARG A 134 4.34 -20.85 -11.44
C ARG A 134 4.77 -22.06 -10.61
N ARG A 135 5.17 -21.88 -9.35
CA ARG A 135 5.63 -22.99 -8.51
C ARG A 135 4.46 -23.93 -8.20
N PRO A 136 4.65 -25.26 -8.31
CA PRO A 136 3.63 -26.22 -7.94
C PRO A 136 3.37 -26.14 -6.43
N ASN A 137 2.12 -26.41 -6.02
CA ASN A 137 1.69 -26.44 -4.61
C ASN A 137 1.86 -25.12 -3.84
N LEU A 138 1.89 -23.98 -4.53
CA LEU A 138 1.84 -22.68 -3.86
C LEU A 138 0.54 -22.56 -3.05
N ARG A 139 0.66 -22.15 -1.78
CA ARG A 139 -0.51 -21.95 -0.91
C ARG A 139 -1.44 -20.89 -1.49
N PRO A 140 -2.77 -21.10 -1.51
CA PRO A 140 -3.70 -20.20 -2.19
C PRO A 140 -3.68 -18.75 -1.66
N GLU A 141 -3.49 -18.56 -0.36
CA GLU A 141 -3.42 -17.24 0.27
C GLU A 141 -2.17 -16.48 -0.18
N LEU A 142 -1.05 -17.19 -0.30
CA LEU A 142 0.20 -16.65 -0.81
C LEU A 142 0.08 -16.31 -2.30
N ALA A 143 -0.57 -17.19 -3.08
CA ALA A 143 -0.84 -16.95 -4.49
C ALA A 143 -1.72 -15.70 -4.72
N ALA A 144 -2.76 -15.52 -3.91
CA ALA A 144 -3.62 -14.35 -3.98
C ALA A 144 -2.87 -13.04 -3.70
N ARG A 145 -2.08 -12.99 -2.62
CA ARG A 145 -1.27 -11.82 -2.27
C ARG A 145 -0.17 -11.52 -3.28
N ALA A 146 0.52 -12.56 -3.77
CA ALA A 146 1.52 -12.41 -4.83
C ALA A 146 0.89 -11.88 -6.12
N THR A 147 -0.32 -12.36 -6.47
CA THR A 147 -1.07 -11.86 -7.64
C THR A 147 -1.47 -10.40 -7.45
N ALA A 148 -1.97 -10.00 -6.27
CA ALA A 148 -2.34 -8.62 -5.99
C ALA A 148 -1.12 -7.67 -6.04
N LEU A 149 0.01 -8.08 -5.48
CA LEU A 149 1.26 -7.33 -5.56
C LEU A 149 1.80 -7.24 -6.99
N LEU A 150 1.67 -8.31 -7.78
CA LEU A 150 2.06 -8.33 -9.19
C LEU A 150 1.19 -7.37 -10.00
N VAL A 151 -0.12 -7.36 -9.79
CA VAL A 151 -1.04 -6.37 -10.39
C VAL A 151 -0.56 -4.95 -10.10
N ASN A 152 -0.34 -4.61 -8.83
CA ASN A 152 0.14 -3.27 -8.46
C ASN A 152 1.48 -2.92 -9.14
N THR A 153 2.42 -3.87 -9.14
CA THR A 153 3.74 -3.70 -9.75
C THR A 153 3.66 -3.49 -11.26
N LEU A 154 2.83 -4.25 -11.96
CA LEU A 154 2.62 -4.11 -13.40
C LEU A 154 2.00 -2.76 -13.76
N ARG A 155 1.08 -2.24 -12.94
CA ARG A 155 0.50 -0.91 -13.13
C ARG A 155 1.54 0.21 -13.02
N HIS A 156 2.41 0.15 -12.02
CA HIS A 156 3.55 1.09 -11.92
C HIS A 156 4.46 1.04 -13.16
N LEU A 157 4.59 -0.12 -13.79
CA LEU A 157 5.34 -0.31 -15.03
C LEU A 157 4.56 0.04 -16.31
N GLY A 158 3.30 0.47 -16.21
CA GLY A 158 2.43 0.79 -17.37
C GLY A 158 1.91 -0.43 -18.13
N ARG A 159 1.96 -1.63 -17.54
CA ARG A 159 1.49 -2.89 -18.14
C ARG A 159 0.05 -3.19 -17.73
N ASP A 160 -0.84 -2.21 -17.90
CA ASP A 160 -2.23 -2.27 -17.40
C ASP A 160 -3.05 -3.41 -18.01
N GLY A 161 -2.81 -3.76 -19.27
CA GLY A 161 -3.49 -4.89 -19.92
C GLY A 161 -3.21 -6.24 -19.27
N GLU A 162 -1.95 -6.47 -18.86
CA GLU A 162 -1.56 -7.67 -18.12
C GLU A 162 -2.07 -7.65 -16.68
N ALA A 163 -2.02 -6.48 -16.04
CA ALA A 163 -2.58 -6.27 -14.71
C ALA A 163 -4.09 -6.61 -14.68
N ALA A 164 -4.86 -6.12 -15.67
CA ALA A 164 -6.30 -6.38 -15.76
C ALA A 164 -6.63 -7.88 -15.87
N GLN A 165 -5.85 -8.64 -16.65
CA GLN A 165 -6.04 -10.10 -16.77
C GLN A 165 -5.80 -10.85 -15.44
N LEU A 166 -4.86 -10.37 -14.63
CA LEU A 166 -4.57 -10.96 -13.31
C LEU A 166 -5.62 -10.60 -12.28
N VAL A 167 -6.19 -9.39 -12.34
CA VAL A 167 -7.26 -8.97 -11.43
C VAL A 167 -8.49 -9.87 -11.55
N GLU A 168 -8.84 -10.33 -12.77
CA GLU A 168 -9.94 -11.26 -12.98
C GLU A 168 -9.71 -12.62 -12.30
N LYS A 169 -8.46 -13.01 -12.08
CA LYS A 169 -8.10 -14.25 -11.35
C LYS A 169 -8.17 -14.09 -9.83
N LEU A 170 -8.24 -12.85 -9.34
CA LEU A 170 -8.28 -12.61 -7.90
C LEU A 170 -9.58 -13.09 -7.29
N GLY A 171 -10.71 -13.19 -8.02
CA GLY A 171 -11.98 -13.67 -7.49
C GLY A 171 -12.83 -12.61 -6.78
N TRP A 172 -12.67 -11.34 -7.17
CA TRP A 172 -13.49 -10.24 -6.67
C TRP A 172 -14.98 -10.44 -6.98
N VAL A 173 -15.84 -10.08 -6.03
CA VAL A 173 -17.28 -9.99 -6.26
C VAL A 173 -17.57 -8.74 -7.10
N ARG A 174 -17.99 -8.94 -8.35
CA ARG A 174 -18.25 -7.85 -9.31
C ARG A 174 -19.72 -7.48 -9.44
N GLU A 175 -20.63 -8.39 -9.12
CA GLU A 175 -22.07 -8.11 -9.17
C GLU A 175 -22.53 -7.47 -7.86
N LEU A 176 -22.36 -6.16 -7.77
CA LEU A 176 -22.68 -5.35 -6.59
C LEU A 176 -23.71 -4.27 -6.92
N LEU A 177 -24.67 -4.10 -6.02
CA LEU A 177 -25.44 -2.88 -5.90
C LEU A 177 -24.85 -2.01 -4.79
N LEU A 178 -24.88 -0.70 -4.99
CA LEU A 178 -24.43 0.33 -4.06
C LEU A 178 -25.59 1.25 -3.73
N ILE A 179 -25.70 1.65 -2.47
CA ILE A 179 -26.56 2.73 -2.02
C ILE A 179 -25.85 3.60 -0.97
N GLY A 180 -26.00 4.91 -1.09
CA GLY A 180 -25.35 5.91 -0.25
C GLY A 180 -25.17 7.21 -1.05
N PRO A 181 -24.53 8.24 -0.47
CA PRO A 181 -23.99 8.27 0.88
C PRO A 181 -25.07 8.51 1.95
N PHE A 182 -24.96 7.79 3.06
CA PHE A 182 -25.65 8.07 4.32
C PHE A 182 -24.77 8.89 5.25
N ASP A 183 -25.37 9.56 6.24
CA ASP A 183 -24.60 10.39 7.15
C ASP A 183 -23.70 9.56 8.09
N ASN A 184 -22.57 10.14 8.44
CA ASN A 184 -21.64 9.56 9.40
C ASN A 184 -20.99 10.66 10.24
N ASP A 185 -21.73 11.73 10.55
CA ASP A 185 -21.17 12.81 11.36
C ASP A 185 -20.62 12.27 12.67
N GLN A 186 -19.42 12.71 13.05
CA GLN A 186 -18.71 12.27 14.25
C GLN A 186 -18.58 10.73 14.41
N ASN A 187 -18.57 9.98 13.30
CA ASN A 187 -18.58 8.50 13.24
C ASN A 187 -19.86 7.82 13.74
N SER A 188 -20.96 8.56 13.96
CA SER A 188 -22.23 8.01 14.43
C SER A 188 -22.91 7.07 13.43
N GLY A 189 -22.61 7.23 12.14
CA GLY A 189 -23.19 6.45 11.05
C GLY A 189 -22.85 4.98 11.12
N PHE A 190 -21.71 4.60 11.74
CA PHE A 190 -21.32 3.20 11.90
C PHE A 190 -22.34 2.40 12.74
N GLU A 191 -22.78 2.96 13.87
CA GLU A 191 -23.77 2.33 14.75
C GLU A 191 -25.23 2.61 14.35
N THR A 192 -25.48 3.72 13.66
CA THR A 192 -26.83 4.05 13.18
C THR A 192 -27.33 3.03 12.18
N ALA A 193 -28.40 2.31 12.49
CA ALA A 193 -29.05 1.39 11.57
C ALA A 193 -29.83 2.17 10.50
N TYR A 194 -29.31 2.19 9.26
CA TYR A 194 -30.02 2.78 8.13
C TYR A 194 -31.00 1.78 7.50
N PRO A 195 -31.99 2.25 6.73
CA PRO A 195 -33.02 1.38 6.15
C PRO A 195 -32.52 0.13 5.39
N PRO A 196 -31.38 0.18 4.64
CA PRO A 196 -30.82 -1.00 3.98
C PRO A 196 -30.48 -2.18 4.91
N GLU A 197 -30.31 -1.96 6.22
CA GLU A 197 -30.05 -3.04 7.19
C GLU A 197 -31.30 -3.85 7.53
N ALA A 198 -32.49 -3.24 7.44
CA ALA A 198 -33.74 -3.87 7.85
C ALA A 198 -34.35 -4.75 6.74
N ALA A 199 -34.38 -4.23 5.51
CA ALA A 199 -34.92 -4.94 4.36
C ALA A 199 -34.25 -4.46 3.07
N PHE A 200 -34.04 -5.40 2.13
CA PHE A 200 -33.58 -5.07 0.80
C PHE A 200 -34.78 -4.77 -0.11
N GLU A 201 -34.91 -3.51 -0.51
CA GLU A 201 -35.93 -3.05 -1.45
C GLU A 201 -35.25 -2.32 -2.61
N ARG A 202 -35.05 -3.01 -3.73
CA ARG A 202 -34.24 -2.53 -4.86
C ARG A 202 -34.67 -1.17 -5.41
N GLU A 203 -35.97 -1.01 -5.64
CA GLU A 203 -36.55 0.18 -6.29
C GLU A 203 -36.86 1.31 -5.30
N ARG A 204 -36.63 1.10 -4.00
CA ARG A 204 -36.96 2.10 -2.98
C ARG A 204 -35.87 3.16 -2.87
N SER A 205 -36.32 4.40 -2.70
CA SER A 205 -35.47 5.52 -2.33
C SER A 205 -35.55 5.80 -0.83
N TYR A 206 -34.42 6.18 -0.23
CA TYR A 206 -34.29 6.50 1.18
C TYR A 206 -33.67 7.88 1.39
N PRO A 207 -33.92 8.56 2.51
CA PRO A 207 -33.17 9.75 2.89
C PRO A 207 -31.67 9.43 3.00
N GLY A 208 -30.86 10.01 2.11
CA GLY A 208 -29.40 9.98 2.19
C GLY A 208 -28.86 11.23 2.89
N LYS A 209 -27.55 11.44 2.78
CA LYS A 209 -26.84 12.51 3.49
C LYS A 209 -27.24 13.92 3.05
N LEU A 210 -27.29 14.17 1.74
CA LEU A 210 -27.71 15.47 1.18
C LEU A 210 -28.98 15.37 0.33
N ARG A 211 -29.26 14.19 -0.22
CA ARG A 211 -30.39 13.93 -1.11
C ARG A 211 -30.91 12.50 -0.92
N PRO A 212 -32.10 12.17 -1.43
CA PRO A 212 -32.54 10.78 -1.50
C PRO A 212 -31.56 9.92 -2.30
N VAL A 213 -31.35 8.70 -1.84
CA VAL A 213 -30.45 7.70 -2.45
C VAL A 213 -31.24 6.44 -2.78
N SER A 214 -30.81 5.71 -3.81
CA SER A 214 -31.41 4.45 -4.24
C SER A 214 -30.33 3.46 -4.63
N TRP A 215 -30.67 2.17 -4.70
CA TRP A 215 -29.74 1.16 -5.16
C TRP A 215 -29.39 1.36 -6.64
N ARG A 216 -28.10 1.26 -6.96
CA ARG A 216 -27.61 1.27 -8.34
C ARG A 216 -26.50 0.25 -8.51
N ARG A 217 -26.30 -0.22 -9.74
CA ARG A 217 -25.18 -1.13 -10.05
C ARG A 217 -23.85 -0.42 -9.91
N VAL A 218 -22.86 -1.12 -9.35
CA VAL A 218 -21.46 -0.71 -9.43
C VAL A 218 -20.91 -1.15 -10.77
N GLU A 219 -20.70 -0.18 -11.67
CA GLU A 219 -20.15 -0.46 -13.01
C GLU A 219 -18.65 -0.18 -13.10
N HIS A 220 -18.11 0.54 -12.13
CA HIS A 220 -16.72 1.01 -12.16
C HIS A 220 -15.98 0.57 -10.91
N PHE A 221 -14.81 -0.01 -11.13
CA PHE A 221 -13.93 -0.54 -10.10
C PHE A 221 -12.56 0.12 -10.20
N HIS A 222 -11.86 0.18 -9.07
CA HIS A 222 -10.45 0.48 -9.07
C HIS A 222 -9.70 -0.55 -9.94
N PRO A 223 -8.60 -0.20 -10.63
CA PRO A 223 -7.85 -1.13 -11.46
C PRO A 223 -7.26 -2.34 -10.71
N GLU A 224 -7.25 -2.33 -9.37
CA GLU A 224 -6.86 -3.49 -8.54
C GLU A 224 -8.04 -4.39 -8.16
N GLY A 225 -9.27 -4.00 -8.54
CA GLY A 225 -10.51 -4.77 -8.39
C GLY A 225 -11.46 -4.28 -7.31
N ALA A 226 -10.96 -3.56 -6.29
CA ALA A 226 -11.80 -2.98 -5.24
C ALA A 226 -12.78 -1.91 -5.78
N VAL A 227 -13.89 -1.69 -5.07
CA VAL A 227 -14.82 -0.58 -5.32
C VAL A 227 -14.21 0.70 -4.76
N ASP A 228 -14.13 1.76 -5.57
CA ASP A 228 -13.66 3.08 -5.14
C ASP A 228 -14.87 3.98 -4.82
N LEU A 229 -15.23 4.05 -3.55
CA LEU A 229 -16.42 4.78 -3.10
C LEU A 229 -16.22 6.30 -3.14
N VAL A 230 -14.96 6.80 -3.13
CA VAL A 230 -14.67 8.23 -3.34
C VAL A 230 -15.07 8.66 -4.75
N ALA A 231 -14.84 7.79 -5.73
CA ALA A 231 -15.19 8.05 -7.12
C ALA A 231 -16.69 7.96 -7.38
N LEU A 232 -17.39 7.10 -6.64
CA LEU A 232 -18.79 6.75 -6.90
C LEU A 232 -19.79 7.63 -6.14
N LEU A 233 -19.42 8.22 -5.00
CA LEU A 233 -20.35 8.91 -4.10
C LEU A 233 -19.95 10.36 -3.83
N ASP A 234 -20.94 11.23 -3.75
CA ASP A 234 -20.77 12.65 -3.43
C ASP A 234 -21.87 13.11 -2.46
N PRO A 235 -21.53 13.64 -1.27
CA PRO A 235 -20.19 13.79 -0.71
C PRO A 235 -19.63 12.45 -0.20
N SER A 236 -18.34 12.20 -0.41
CA SER A 236 -17.64 10.98 0.05
C SER A 236 -17.02 11.10 1.45
N SER A 237 -17.02 12.29 2.04
CA SER A 237 -16.53 12.52 3.40
C SER A 237 -17.62 12.39 4.44
N TRP A 238 -17.28 11.84 5.60
CA TRP A 238 -18.15 11.58 6.75
C TRP A 238 -19.42 10.87 6.28
N ALA A 239 -19.24 9.80 5.53
CA ALA A 239 -20.30 9.08 4.85
C ALA A 239 -20.24 7.59 5.15
N CYS A 240 -21.41 6.95 5.10
CA CYS A 240 -21.56 5.50 5.03
C CYS A 240 -22.20 5.10 3.71
N ALA A 241 -21.90 3.88 3.25
CA ALA A 241 -22.52 3.29 2.08
C ALA A 241 -22.79 1.82 2.34
N TYR A 242 -23.78 1.27 1.64
CA TYR A 242 -24.09 -0.15 1.66
C TYR A 242 -23.81 -0.76 0.30
N LEU A 243 -23.21 -1.94 0.30
CA LEU A 243 -23.02 -2.77 -0.88
C LEU A 243 -23.72 -4.11 -0.68
N ALA A 244 -24.44 -4.57 -1.70
CA ALA A 244 -25.17 -5.83 -1.66
C ALA A 244 -24.87 -6.70 -2.88
N SER A 245 -24.74 -8.00 -2.65
CA SER A 245 -24.59 -9.03 -3.69
C SER A 245 -25.34 -10.30 -3.26
N ASP A 246 -25.90 -11.04 -4.22
CA ASP A 246 -26.42 -12.38 -3.96
C ASP A 246 -25.40 -13.42 -4.42
N ILE A 247 -25.04 -14.35 -3.55
CA ILE A 247 -24.20 -15.50 -3.86
C ILE A 247 -25.10 -16.71 -4.06
N GLU A 248 -25.23 -17.15 -5.31
CA GLU A 248 -25.95 -18.38 -5.63
C GLU A 248 -25.01 -19.56 -5.49
N SER A 249 -25.38 -20.54 -4.66
CA SER A 249 -24.63 -21.78 -4.44
C SER A 249 -25.46 -22.98 -4.86
N ASP A 250 -24.88 -23.93 -5.59
CA ASP A 250 -25.56 -25.16 -6.01
C ASP A 250 -25.86 -26.13 -4.86
N ARG A 251 -25.10 -26.01 -3.76
CA ARG A 251 -25.22 -26.82 -2.55
C ARG A 251 -24.92 -26.01 -1.29
N PRO A 252 -25.32 -26.49 -0.09
CA PRO A 252 -24.82 -25.92 1.15
C PRO A 252 -23.32 -26.18 1.27
N GLN A 253 -22.52 -25.15 1.56
CA GLN A 253 -21.07 -25.27 1.69
C GLN A 253 -20.46 -24.12 2.51
N PRO A 254 -19.34 -24.36 3.20
CA PRO A 254 -18.61 -23.31 3.89
C PRO A 254 -17.96 -22.34 2.90
N VAL A 255 -17.86 -21.07 3.29
CA VAL A 255 -17.25 -20.00 2.52
C VAL A 255 -16.39 -19.11 3.40
N LEU A 256 -15.28 -18.62 2.84
CA LEU A 256 -14.47 -17.59 3.44
C LEU A 256 -14.65 -16.27 2.69
N PHE A 257 -15.12 -15.23 3.38
CA PHE A 257 -15.21 -13.87 2.89
C PHE A 257 -13.90 -13.14 3.19
N HIS A 258 -13.22 -12.71 2.13
CA HIS A 258 -12.03 -11.87 2.21
C HIS A 258 -12.46 -10.42 1.98
N LEU A 259 -12.29 -9.58 3.00
CA LEU A 259 -12.73 -8.20 2.98
C LEU A 259 -11.54 -7.25 3.09
N GLY A 260 -11.62 -6.12 2.39
CA GLY A 260 -10.78 -4.95 2.63
C GLY A 260 -11.65 -3.71 2.75
N ALA A 261 -11.46 -2.93 3.82
CA ALA A 261 -12.20 -1.70 4.05
C ALA A 261 -11.38 -0.75 4.94
N ALA A 262 -11.37 0.53 4.62
CA ALA A 262 -10.86 1.52 5.56
C ALA A 262 -11.95 1.89 6.58
N ARG A 263 -11.57 2.02 7.85
CA ARG A 263 -12.40 2.48 8.97
C ARG A 263 -13.49 1.49 9.36
N GLY A 264 -14.75 1.87 9.22
CA GLY A 264 -15.88 1.08 9.69
C GLY A 264 -16.35 0.10 8.64
N VAL A 265 -16.40 -1.19 8.96
CA VAL A 265 -17.03 -2.24 8.15
C VAL A 265 -17.93 -3.14 8.98
N LYS A 266 -19.15 -3.39 8.50
CA LYS A 266 -20.03 -4.46 8.99
C LYS A 266 -20.39 -5.36 7.81
N LEU A 267 -20.39 -6.68 8.03
CA LEU A 267 -20.78 -7.67 7.02
C LEU A 267 -21.91 -8.55 7.56
N TRP A 268 -22.97 -8.72 6.77
CA TRP A 268 -24.06 -9.64 7.04
C TRP A 268 -24.17 -10.70 5.94
N LEU A 269 -24.55 -11.92 6.34
CA LEU A 269 -24.95 -13.01 5.45
C LEU A 269 -26.36 -13.46 5.81
N ASN A 270 -27.30 -13.34 4.87
CA ASN A 270 -28.71 -13.67 5.06
C ASN A 270 -29.32 -12.99 6.30
N GLY A 271 -28.93 -11.74 6.58
CA GLY A 271 -29.36 -10.98 7.76
C GLY A 271 -28.58 -11.24 9.04
N ARG A 272 -27.73 -12.28 9.10
CA ARG A 272 -26.86 -12.56 10.25
C ARG A 272 -25.58 -11.72 10.16
N LEU A 273 -25.31 -10.91 11.18
CA LEU A 273 -24.06 -10.16 11.31
C LEU A 273 -22.89 -11.14 11.48
N LEU A 274 -21.92 -11.10 10.57
CA LEU A 274 -20.70 -11.93 10.61
C LEU A 274 -19.47 -11.14 11.08
N LEU A 275 -19.41 -9.85 10.77
CA LEU A 275 -18.29 -8.97 11.14
C LEU A 275 -18.83 -7.59 11.54
N SER A 276 -18.22 -7.01 12.57
CA SER A 276 -18.35 -5.60 12.92
C SER A 276 -17.00 -5.09 13.41
N ASP A 277 -16.34 -4.26 12.61
CA ASP A 277 -15.00 -3.73 12.89
C ASP A 277 -14.94 -2.24 12.52
N GLU A 278 -14.40 -1.41 13.42
CA GLU A 278 -14.16 0.03 13.23
C GLU A 278 -12.70 0.43 13.50
N GLY A 279 -11.80 -0.56 13.61
CA GLY A 279 -10.42 -0.41 14.03
C GLY A 279 -9.41 -0.23 12.90
N ALA A 280 -9.80 -0.54 11.66
CA ALA A 280 -8.93 -0.42 10.48
C ALA A 280 -8.72 1.05 10.08
N GLU A 281 -7.49 1.55 10.03
CA GLU A 281 -7.24 2.94 9.57
C GLU A 281 -7.17 3.07 8.06
N PHE A 282 -6.70 2.02 7.37
CA PHE A 282 -6.51 2.02 5.92
C PHE A 282 -7.05 0.73 5.31
N PHE A 283 -7.40 0.77 4.02
CA PHE A 283 -7.72 -0.41 3.25
C PHE A 283 -6.48 -1.28 3.07
N ALA A 284 -6.61 -2.59 3.28
CA ALA A 284 -5.61 -3.58 2.90
C ALA A 284 -6.26 -4.76 2.14
N PHE A 285 -5.49 -5.41 1.29
CA PHE A 285 -5.95 -6.60 0.56
C PHE A 285 -6.11 -7.78 1.54
N ASP A 286 -7.26 -8.46 1.48
CA ASP A 286 -7.64 -9.55 2.41
C ASP A 286 -7.39 -9.19 3.90
N GLN A 287 -7.75 -7.97 4.27
CA GLN A 287 -7.57 -7.40 5.60
C GLN A 287 -8.32 -8.17 6.69
N HIS A 288 -9.58 -8.53 6.40
CA HIS A 288 -10.42 -9.37 7.27
C HIS A 288 -10.77 -10.67 6.56
N LEU A 289 -10.76 -11.76 7.31
CA LEU A 289 -11.12 -13.10 6.90
C LEU A 289 -12.29 -13.54 7.77
N VAL A 290 -13.46 -13.75 7.16
CA VAL A 290 -14.71 -14.00 7.88
C VAL A 290 -15.33 -15.28 7.35
N ALA A 291 -15.56 -16.27 8.21
CA ALA A 291 -16.19 -17.51 7.79
C ALA A 291 -17.71 -17.37 7.75
N GLY A 292 -18.33 -18.07 6.81
CA GLY A 292 -19.78 -18.22 6.75
C GLY A 292 -20.17 -19.55 6.13
N GLU A 293 -21.48 -19.80 6.16
CA GLU A 293 -22.09 -21.00 5.59
C GLU A 293 -23.09 -20.58 4.53
N LEU A 294 -22.86 -20.99 3.28
CA LEU A 294 -23.81 -20.79 2.20
C LEU A 294 -24.87 -21.89 2.27
N ARG A 295 -26.11 -21.51 2.00
CA ARG A 295 -27.22 -22.43 1.72
C ARG A 295 -27.24 -22.74 0.23
N ALA A 296 -27.85 -23.85 -0.17
CA ALA A 296 -28.22 -24.03 -1.57
C ALA A 296 -29.19 -22.92 -2.00
N GLY A 297 -29.01 -22.39 -3.22
CA GLY A 297 -29.73 -21.24 -3.74
C GLY A 297 -29.05 -19.91 -3.41
N ARG A 298 -29.85 -18.83 -3.37
CA ARG A 298 -29.35 -17.45 -3.20
C ARG A 298 -29.05 -17.15 -1.73
N ASN A 299 -27.88 -16.56 -1.49
CA ASN A 299 -27.45 -16.07 -0.18
C ASN A 299 -27.14 -14.57 -0.29
N ARG A 300 -27.82 -13.73 0.48
CA ARG A 300 -27.59 -12.28 0.45
C ARG A 300 -26.38 -11.91 1.30
N VAL A 301 -25.42 -11.24 0.69
CA VAL A 301 -24.36 -10.53 1.39
C VAL A 301 -24.68 -9.04 1.40
N LEU A 302 -24.63 -8.42 2.57
CA LEU A 302 -24.73 -6.98 2.74
C LEU A 302 -23.48 -6.50 3.48
N ALA A 303 -22.84 -5.46 2.97
CA ALA A 303 -21.74 -4.79 3.64
C ALA A 303 -22.11 -3.32 3.89
N LYS A 304 -21.79 -2.81 5.07
CA LYS A 304 -21.81 -1.39 5.39
C LYS A 304 -20.38 -0.93 5.53
N VAL A 305 -20.03 0.16 4.88
CA VAL A 305 -18.68 0.74 4.93
C VAL A 305 -18.81 2.21 5.28
N CYS A 306 -18.04 2.70 6.24
CA CYS A 306 -18.11 4.07 6.73
C CYS A 306 -16.73 4.71 6.75
N GLN A 307 -16.64 5.96 6.29
CA GLN A 307 -15.38 6.73 6.21
C GLN A 307 -15.61 8.17 6.72
N ARG A 308 -14.54 8.79 7.23
CA ARG A 308 -14.43 10.21 7.58
C ARG A 308 -13.91 11.01 6.39
N THR A 309 -12.67 10.78 5.99
CA THR A 309 -12.00 11.56 4.95
C THR A 309 -10.89 10.72 4.33
N GLY A 310 -10.51 11.05 3.09
CA GLY A 310 -9.44 10.37 2.39
C GLY A 310 -9.93 9.18 1.56
N PRO A 311 -9.04 8.22 1.23
CA PRO A 311 -9.40 7.07 0.41
C PRO A 311 -10.53 6.26 1.05
N TRP A 312 -11.50 5.86 0.22
CA TRP A 312 -12.65 5.06 0.65
C TRP A 312 -12.83 3.92 -0.34
N ARG A 313 -12.38 2.74 0.05
CA ARG A 313 -12.42 1.54 -0.78
C ARG A 313 -13.07 0.39 -0.06
N PHE A 314 -13.74 -0.46 -0.83
CA PHE A 314 -14.31 -1.70 -0.37
C PHE A 314 -13.95 -2.83 -1.33
N GLY A 315 -13.41 -3.92 -0.80
CA GLY A 315 -13.13 -5.13 -1.55
C GLY A 315 -13.82 -6.31 -0.89
N LEU A 316 -14.48 -7.15 -1.69
CA LEU A 316 -15.02 -8.43 -1.26
C LEU A 316 -14.63 -9.53 -2.24
N ARG A 317 -14.10 -10.62 -1.71
CA ARG A 317 -13.74 -11.82 -2.44
C ARG A 317 -14.17 -13.07 -1.69
N LEU A 318 -14.41 -14.15 -2.43
CA LEU A 318 -14.84 -15.44 -1.89
C LEU A 318 -13.79 -16.52 -2.16
N SER A 319 -13.59 -17.41 -1.19
CA SER A 319 -12.87 -18.66 -1.39
C SER A 319 -13.52 -19.79 -0.61
N ALA A 320 -13.14 -21.02 -0.93
CA ALA A 320 -13.31 -22.14 -0.01
C ALA A 320 -12.44 -21.92 1.25
N PRO A 321 -12.71 -22.61 2.38
CA PRO A 321 -11.92 -22.52 3.61
C PRO A 321 -10.43 -22.82 3.42
N GLU A 322 -10.08 -23.65 2.44
CA GLU A 322 -8.69 -23.98 2.08
C GLU A 322 -8.04 -22.91 1.17
N GLY A 323 -8.67 -21.74 1.01
CA GLY A 323 -8.17 -20.60 0.23
C GLY A 323 -8.34 -20.74 -1.30
N ARG A 324 -8.80 -21.89 -1.79
CA ARG A 324 -9.02 -22.15 -3.24
C ARG A 324 -10.28 -21.45 -3.77
N PRO A 325 -10.40 -21.22 -5.08
CA PRO A 325 -11.63 -20.69 -5.67
C PRO A 325 -12.86 -21.52 -5.26
N LEU A 326 -13.92 -20.85 -4.81
CA LEU A 326 -15.15 -21.48 -4.36
C LEU A 326 -15.88 -22.12 -5.56
N GLN A 327 -16.12 -23.44 -5.51
CA GLN A 327 -16.75 -24.20 -6.59
C GLN A 327 -18.27 -24.22 -6.44
N GLY A 328 -19.01 -24.21 -7.55
CA GLY A 328 -20.48 -24.28 -7.51
C GLY A 328 -21.16 -23.01 -6.98
N ALA A 329 -20.43 -21.91 -6.85
CA ALA A 329 -20.96 -20.63 -6.40
C ALA A 329 -20.66 -19.49 -7.38
N ARG A 330 -21.59 -18.54 -7.52
CA ARG A 330 -21.41 -17.34 -8.34
C ARG A 330 -22.09 -16.11 -7.73
N SER A 331 -21.50 -14.94 -7.94
CA SER A 331 -22.12 -13.66 -7.56
C SER A 331 -23.14 -13.21 -8.60
N LEU A 332 -24.29 -12.71 -8.14
CA LEU A 332 -25.40 -12.17 -8.92
C LEU A 332 -25.83 -10.83 -8.33
N LEU A 333 -26.46 -10.00 -9.17
CA LEU A 333 -27.11 -8.79 -8.67
C LEU A 333 -28.33 -9.17 -7.82
N PRO A 334 -28.54 -8.52 -6.67
CA PRO A 334 -29.75 -8.70 -5.86
C PRO A 334 -31.02 -8.28 -6.63
N GLU A 335 -32.01 -9.16 -6.69
CA GLU A 335 -33.29 -8.90 -7.40
C GLU A 335 -34.52 -8.83 -6.47
N GLY A 336 -34.56 -9.64 -5.40
CA GLY A 336 -35.72 -9.74 -4.50
C GLY A 336 -35.32 -10.09 -3.08
N ALA A 337 -36.27 -10.22 -2.16
CA ALA A 337 -35.97 -10.65 -0.79
C ALA A 337 -35.43 -12.09 -0.79
N VAL A 338 -34.35 -12.35 -0.05
CA VAL A 338 -33.93 -13.72 0.26
C VAL A 338 -34.70 -14.14 1.51
N ALA A 339 -35.35 -15.31 1.48
CA ALA A 339 -36.10 -15.81 2.63
C ALA A 339 -35.19 -15.89 3.87
N ALA A 340 -35.61 -15.27 4.97
CA ALA A 340 -34.99 -15.44 6.27
C ALA A 340 -35.29 -16.88 6.76
N ALA A 341 -34.46 -17.85 6.37
CA ALA A 341 -34.60 -19.22 6.84
C ALA A 341 -33.99 -19.39 8.25
N PRO A 342 -34.43 -20.40 9.02
CA PRO A 342 -33.99 -20.62 10.40
C PRO A 342 -32.47 -20.73 10.51
N GLU A 343 -31.95 -20.34 11.68
CA GLU A 343 -30.53 -20.42 12.01
C GLU A 343 -30.03 -21.86 11.85
N PRO A 344 -29.04 -22.13 10.97
CA PRO A 344 -28.21 -23.30 11.19
C PRO A 344 -27.47 -23.11 12.52
N PRO A 345 -27.31 -24.16 13.35
CA PRO A 345 -26.58 -24.05 14.60
C PRO A 345 -25.17 -23.50 14.33
N ALA A 346 -24.66 -22.67 15.22
CA ALA A 346 -23.31 -22.13 15.16
C ALA A 346 -22.29 -23.26 15.35
N THR A 347 -22.05 -24.04 14.29
CA THR A 347 -21.13 -25.18 14.30
C THR A 347 -19.99 -24.89 13.33
N GLY A 348 -19.15 -23.94 13.71
CA GLY A 348 -17.93 -23.64 13.00
C GLY A 348 -17.32 -22.38 13.56
N GLU A 349 -16.34 -22.51 14.47
CA GLU A 349 -15.37 -21.45 14.67
C GLU A 349 -14.85 -21.01 13.30
N SER A 350 -14.77 -19.70 13.03
CA SER A 350 -14.05 -19.24 11.84
C SER A 350 -12.68 -19.91 11.87
N PRO A 351 -12.25 -20.62 10.80
CA PRO A 351 -10.92 -21.21 10.79
C PRO A 351 -9.94 -20.10 11.17
N ALA A 352 -9.21 -20.33 12.26
CA ALA A 352 -8.28 -19.35 12.77
C ALA A 352 -7.34 -18.99 11.61
N PRO A 353 -7.20 -17.69 11.26
CA PRO A 353 -6.24 -17.31 10.25
C PRO A 353 -4.88 -17.89 10.66
N VAL A 354 -4.21 -18.53 9.70
CA VAL A 354 -2.86 -19.05 9.90
C VAL A 354 -2.01 -17.94 10.49
N ASP A 355 -1.49 -18.12 11.71
CA ASP A 355 -0.57 -17.17 12.34
C ASP A 355 0.83 -17.46 11.83
N PRO A 356 1.35 -16.70 10.83
CA PRO A 356 2.65 -16.98 10.24
C PRO A 356 3.80 -16.87 11.25
N LEU A 357 3.54 -16.30 12.42
CA LEU A 357 4.51 -16.05 13.48
C LEU A 357 4.47 -17.07 14.60
N ALA A 358 3.53 -18.03 14.60
CA ALA A 358 3.31 -18.95 15.72
C ALA A 358 4.59 -19.67 16.16
N ARG A 359 5.40 -20.16 15.20
CA ARG A 359 6.69 -20.81 15.49
C ARG A 359 7.71 -19.83 16.07
N LEU A 360 7.81 -18.63 15.48
CA LEU A 360 8.76 -17.61 15.92
C LEU A 360 8.46 -17.09 17.33
N ARG A 361 7.18 -17.01 17.75
CA ARG A 361 6.82 -16.55 19.11
C ARG A 361 7.48 -17.36 20.22
N HIS A 362 7.77 -18.64 19.96
CA HIS A 362 8.44 -19.52 20.92
C HIS A 362 9.96 -19.50 20.80
N SER A 363 10.49 -19.48 19.57
CA SER A 363 11.94 -19.55 19.34
C SER A 363 12.64 -18.19 19.43
N GLU A 364 11.99 -17.14 18.94
CA GLU A 364 12.56 -15.81 18.64
C GLU A 364 11.54 -14.70 18.94
N PRO A 365 11.30 -14.44 20.24
CA PRO A 365 10.18 -13.63 20.68
C PRO A 365 10.33 -12.16 20.25
N LEU A 366 11.55 -11.61 20.16
CA LEU A 366 11.72 -10.21 19.77
C LEU A 366 11.42 -10.01 18.29
N LEU A 367 11.91 -10.89 17.41
CA LEU A 367 11.61 -10.87 15.99
C LEU A 367 10.12 -11.11 15.75
N ALA A 368 9.51 -12.07 16.45
CA ALA A 368 8.07 -12.30 16.37
C ALA A 368 7.26 -11.06 16.76
N ASP A 369 7.67 -10.33 17.81
CA ASP A 369 7.03 -9.07 18.23
C ASP A 369 7.19 -7.97 17.17
N LEU A 370 8.39 -7.79 16.61
CA LEU A 370 8.65 -6.82 15.54
C LEU A 370 7.81 -7.13 14.29
N LEU A 371 7.80 -8.37 13.83
CA LEU A 371 7.01 -8.79 12.69
C LEU A 371 5.51 -8.71 12.96
N SER A 372 5.05 -8.94 14.19
CA SER A 372 3.63 -8.77 14.56
C SER A 372 3.19 -7.31 14.40
N ILE A 373 4.05 -6.35 14.76
CA ILE A 373 3.77 -4.92 14.60
C ILE A 373 3.69 -4.56 13.12
N GLU A 374 4.65 -5.00 12.31
CA GLU A 374 4.66 -4.76 10.86
C GLU A 374 3.42 -5.40 10.19
N TRP A 375 3.06 -6.61 10.62
CA TRP A 375 1.89 -7.31 10.09
C TRP A 375 0.59 -6.57 10.37
N ALA A 376 0.40 -6.09 11.60
CA ALA A 376 -0.75 -5.30 11.97
C ALA A 376 -0.80 -3.98 11.16
N GLN A 377 0.35 -3.33 10.94
CA GLN A 377 0.43 -2.14 10.09
C GLN A 377 0.06 -2.42 8.62
N ALA A 378 0.59 -3.49 8.04
CA ALA A 378 0.31 -3.88 6.66
C ALA A 378 -1.18 -4.18 6.44
N ARG A 379 -1.86 -4.68 7.47
CA ARG A 379 -3.31 -4.89 7.50
C ARG A 379 -4.11 -3.63 7.88
N GLY A 380 -3.48 -2.47 7.99
CA GLY A 380 -4.16 -1.22 8.36
C GLY A 380 -4.66 -1.15 9.81
N LEU A 381 -4.31 -2.10 10.67
CA LEU A 381 -4.76 -2.18 12.07
C LEU A 381 -3.85 -1.34 12.99
N ALA A 382 -3.80 -0.03 12.74
CA ALA A 382 -2.83 0.87 13.38
C ALA A 382 -2.97 0.94 14.92
N LYS A 383 -4.19 0.82 15.45
CA LYS A 383 -4.42 0.79 16.91
C LYS A 383 -3.86 -0.49 17.55
N GLU A 384 -4.01 -1.63 16.89
CA GLU A 384 -3.42 -2.90 17.34
C GLU A 384 -1.90 -2.82 17.29
N ALA A 385 -1.35 -2.35 16.17
CA ALA A 385 0.08 -2.12 16.01
C ALA A 385 0.62 -1.18 17.11
N LEU A 386 -0.11 -0.11 17.45
CA LEU A 386 0.25 0.80 18.54
C LEU A 386 0.31 0.08 19.89
N ARG A 387 -0.68 -0.76 20.19
CA ARG A 387 -0.72 -1.54 21.44
C ARG A 387 0.47 -2.49 21.54
N LEU A 388 0.74 -3.25 20.48
CA LEU A 388 1.87 -4.18 20.39
C LEU A 388 3.21 -3.44 20.53
N CYS A 389 3.37 -2.34 19.80
CA CYS A 389 4.60 -1.54 19.82
C CYS A 389 4.83 -0.86 21.18
N THR A 390 3.76 -0.38 21.84
CA THR A 390 3.84 0.18 23.20
C THR A 390 4.30 -0.87 24.20
N ALA A 391 3.75 -2.08 24.13
CA ALA A 391 4.16 -3.19 25.00
C ALA A 391 5.62 -3.60 24.76
N LEU A 392 6.05 -3.66 23.50
CA LEU A 392 7.43 -3.96 23.14
C LEU A 392 8.40 -2.88 23.63
N ALA A 393 8.09 -1.60 23.41
CA ALA A 393 8.91 -0.48 23.87
C ALA A 393 9.04 -0.43 25.41
N ALA A 394 8.00 -0.85 26.14
CA ALA A 394 8.05 -0.97 27.60
C ALA A 394 8.95 -2.12 28.07
N ARG A 395 8.95 -3.25 27.35
CA ARG A 395 9.83 -4.42 27.63
C ARG A 395 11.28 -4.17 27.22
N GLN A 396 11.50 -3.38 26.17
CA GLN A 396 12.83 -3.07 25.60
C GLN A 396 13.12 -1.56 25.62
N PRO A 397 13.18 -0.91 26.80
CA PRO A 397 13.31 0.55 26.90
C PRO A 397 14.66 1.10 26.41
N ARG A 398 15.66 0.24 26.21
CA ARG A 398 16.98 0.59 25.68
C ARG A 398 17.08 0.47 24.16
N SER A 399 16.07 -0.10 23.51
CA SER A 399 16.06 -0.27 22.06
C SER A 399 15.47 0.96 21.37
N ALA A 400 16.24 1.57 20.46
CA ALA A 400 15.76 2.74 19.72
C ALA A 400 14.68 2.40 18.67
N LEU A 401 14.70 1.17 18.14
CA LEU A 401 13.85 0.75 17.02
C LEU A 401 12.35 0.72 17.40
N PRO A 402 11.92 0.05 18.51
CA PRO A 402 10.52 0.09 18.93
C PRO A 402 10.03 1.50 19.25
N LEU A 403 10.87 2.36 19.85
CA LEU A 403 10.52 3.75 20.15
C LEU A 403 10.31 4.58 18.87
N LEU A 404 11.11 4.35 17.84
CA LEU A 404 10.93 4.99 16.53
C LEU A 404 9.62 4.53 15.87
N TRP A 405 9.32 3.24 15.91
CA TRP A 405 8.07 2.70 15.36
C TRP A 405 6.84 3.20 16.11
N LEU A 406 6.94 3.30 17.44
CA LEU A 406 5.91 3.89 18.29
C LEU A 406 5.64 5.34 17.88
N ALA A 407 6.69 6.13 17.65
CA ALA A 407 6.55 7.50 17.18
C ALA A 407 5.83 7.58 15.82
N ARG A 408 6.19 6.72 14.85
CA ARG A 408 5.55 6.66 13.53
C ARG A 408 4.05 6.33 13.65
N LEU A 409 3.70 5.34 14.46
CA LEU A 409 2.30 4.95 14.71
C LEU A 409 1.52 6.09 15.38
N GLN A 410 2.12 6.79 16.33
CA GLN A 410 1.49 7.94 16.99
C GLN A 410 1.27 9.11 16.02
N PHE A 411 2.18 9.34 15.06
CA PHE A 411 1.95 10.33 13.99
C PHE A 411 0.79 9.92 13.07
N ILE A 412 0.69 8.65 12.70
CA ILE A 412 -0.41 8.11 11.89
C ILE A 412 -1.76 8.30 12.60
N LEU A 413 -1.79 8.09 13.91
CA LEU A 413 -2.99 8.21 14.75
C LEU A 413 -3.26 9.63 15.25
N GLU A 414 -2.66 10.65 14.62
CA GLU A 414 -2.87 12.07 14.92
C GLU A 414 -2.52 12.46 16.38
N GLN A 415 -1.50 11.83 16.96
CA GLN A 415 -0.99 12.10 18.33
C GLN A 415 0.41 12.73 18.30
N PRO A 416 0.58 13.97 17.80
CA PRO A 416 1.89 14.56 17.50
C PRO A 416 2.78 14.77 18.74
N ASP A 417 2.20 15.09 19.90
CA ASP A 417 2.97 15.35 21.13
C ASP A 417 3.57 14.05 21.70
N ALA A 418 2.77 12.98 21.73
CA ALA A 418 3.23 11.65 22.12
C ALA A 418 4.28 11.13 21.13
N ALA A 419 4.02 11.28 19.83
CA ALA A 419 4.93 10.89 18.76
C ALA A 419 6.29 11.59 18.92
N LEU A 420 6.29 12.89 19.19
CA LEU A 420 7.50 13.65 19.40
C LEU A 420 8.28 13.15 20.62
N LYS A 421 7.60 12.86 21.73
CA LYS A 421 8.25 12.33 22.94
C LYS A 421 8.95 10.99 22.66
N SER A 422 8.26 10.08 21.98
CA SER A 422 8.80 8.77 21.58
C SER A 422 9.98 8.90 20.62
N LEU A 423 9.87 9.79 19.62
CA LEU A 423 10.93 10.05 18.65
C LEU A 423 12.19 10.62 19.32
N LEU A 424 12.04 11.57 20.23
CA LEU A 424 13.16 12.12 20.99
C LEU A 424 13.78 11.07 21.92
N ALA A 425 13.00 10.14 22.46
CA ALA A 425 13.54 9.02 23.24
C ALA A 425 14.39 8.09 22.34
N ALA A 426 13.90 7.73 21.15
CA ALA A 426 14.66 6.94 20.18
C ALA A 426 15.99 7.62 19.80
N LEU A 427 15.95 8.91 19.49
CA LEU A 427 17.15 9.69 19.10
C LEU A 427 18.10 9.97 20.28
N ARG A 428 17.67 9.86 21.54
CA ARG A 428 18.61 9.89 22.68
C ARG A 428 19.45 8.62 22.76
N LEU A 429 18.85 7.48 22.41
CA LEU A 429 19.52 6.17 22.41
C LEU A 429 20.40 6.00 21.17
N ALA A 430 19.91 6.42 20.00
CA ALA A 430 20.63 6.36 18.74
C ALA A 430 20.56 7.71 18.00
N PRO A 431 21.42 8.70 18.34
CA PRO A 431 21.37 10.06 17.80
C PRO A 431 21.56 10.16 16.28
N GLN A 432 22.26 9.20 15.68
CA GLN A 432 22.57 9.17 14.25
C GLN A 432 21.71 8.15 13.48
N LEU A 433 20.63 7.64 14.07
CA LEU A 433 19.73 6.70 13.40
C LEU A 433 19.05 7.38 12.19
N PRO A 434 19.35 6.97 10.93
CA PRO A 434 18.90 7.70 9.75
C PRO A 434 17.37 7.83 9.66
N ALA A 435 16.64 6.74 9.93
CA ALA A 435 15.18 6.76 9.92
C ALA A 435 14.60 7.71 10.99
N GLY A 436 15.23 7.79 12.17
CA GLY A 436 14.83 8.73 13.22
C GLY A 436 15.09 10.19 12.84
N LEU A 437 16.24 10.47 12.23
CA LEU A 437 16.57 11.79 11.71
C LEU A 437 15.60 12.23 10.60
N LEU A 438 15.19 11.31 9.73
CA LEU A 438 14.22 11.59 8.67
C LEU A 438 12.85 11.95 9.25
N GLU A 439 12.32 11.18 10.20
CA GLU A 439 11.04 11.51 10.85
C GLU A 439 11.13 12.84 11.61
N ARG A 440 12.27 13.11 12.24
CA ARG A 440 12.50 14.38 12.92
C ARG A 440 12.50 15.56 11.96
N ALA A 441 13.17 15.43 10.82
CA ALA A 441 13.18 16.45 9.78
C ALA A 441 11.79 16.68 9.19
N ARG A 442 11.00 15.61 8.95
CA ARG A 442 9.59 15.72 8.52
C ARG A 442 8.74 16.50 9.52
N TYR A 443 8.89 16.21 10.81
CA TYR A 443 8.19 16.92 11.87
C TYR A 443 8.58 18.40 11.94
N GLU A 444 9.86 18.74 11.99
CA GLU A 444 10.29 20.14 12.05
C GLU A 444 9.88 20.93 10.81
N ARG A 445 9.92 20.30 9.63
CA ARG A 445 9.44 20.87 8.38
C ARG A 445 7.94 21.14 8.41
N SER A 446 7.11 20.22 8.92
CA SER A 446 5.66 20.44 9.02
C SER A 446 5.32 21.60 9.96
N GLN A 447 6.17 21.84 10.97
CA GLN A 447 6.12 23.01 11.86
C GLN A 447 6.73 24.28 11.26
N ARG A 448 7.08 24.28 9.97
CA ARG A 448 7.76 25.39 9.24
C ARG A 448 9.11 25.80 9.84
N ARG A 449 9.81 24.88 10.52
CA ARG A 449 11.11 25.09 11.17
C ARG A 449 12.25 24.47 10.37
N ALA A 450 12.33 24.80 9.08
CA ALA A 450 13.30 24.19 8.16
C ALA A 450 14.76 24.37 8.62
N GLU A 451 15.13 25.52 9.18
CA GLU A 451 16.50 25.75 9.69
C GLU A 451 16.86 24.82 10.85
N ARG A 452 15.90 24.54 11.73
CA ARG A 452 16.10 23.62 12.85
C ARG A 452 16.30 22.20 12.35
N ALA A 453 15.51 21.78 11.35
CA ALA A 453 15.69 20.49 10.68
C ALA A 453 17.09 20.38 10.05
N MET A 454 17.52 21.42 9.33
CA MET A 454 18.85 21.45 8.70
C MET A 454 19.98 21.34 9.74
N ARG A 455 19.94 22.13 10.83
CA ARG A 455 20.94 22.03 11.91
C ARG A 455 21.00 20.65 12.55
N GLN A 456 19.88 19.94 12.63
CA GLN A 456 19.82 18.59 13.17
C GLN A 456 20.42 17.54 12.22
N LEU A 457 20.38 17.77 10.92
CA LEU A 457 20.96 16.87 9.91
C LEU A 457 22.46 17.13 9.66
N GLN A 458 22.98 18.31 10.01
CA GLN A 458 24.39 18.68 9.83
C GLN A 458 25.40 17.67 10.41
N PRO A 459 25.23 17.14 11.64
CA PRO A 459 26.16 16.15 12.18
C PRO A 459 26.21 14.86 11.35
N ALA A 460 25.06 14.39 10.86
CA ALA A 460 24.99 13.19 10.03
C ALA A 460 25.66 13.41 8.67
N GLN A 461 25.46 14.60 8.08
CA GLN A 461 26.12 15.00 6.84
C GLN A 461 27.65 15.12 6.98
N ALA A 462 28.13 15.56 8.15
CA ALA A 462 29.56 15.66 8.44
C ALA A 462 30.21 14.28 8.66
N ALA A 463 29.45 13.29 9.12
CA ALA A 463 29.93 11.93 9.36
C ALA A 463 30.12 11.12 8.06
N GLY A 464 29.40 11.48 6.99
CA GLY A 464 29.52 10.83 5.69
C GLY A 464 28.35 11.14 4.75
N PRO A 465 28.33 10.50 3.56
CA PRO A 465 27.22 10.62 2.63
C PRO A 465 25.89 10.21 3.29
N LEU A 466 24.86 11.04 3.12
CA LEU A 466 23.53 10.74 3.63
C LEU A 466 22.83 9.69 2.74
N PRO A 467 22.01 8.80 3.30
CA PRO A 467 21.10 7.97 2.52
C PRO A 467 20.17 8.80 1.64
N LEU A 468 19.77 8.26 0.48
CA LEU A 468 18.96 8.99 -0.52
C LEU A 468 17.71 9.66 0.07
N PRO A 469 16.89 9.03 0.95
CA PRO A 469 15.73 9.69 1.52
C PRO A 469 16.07 10.96 2.34
N LEU A 470 17.24 10.98 2.99
CA LEU A 470 17.75 12.16 3.70
C LEU A 470 18.32 13.21 2.75
N GLU A 471 18.97 12.81 1.66
CA GLU A 471 19.40 13.76 0.61
C GLU A 471 18.20 14.45 -0.07
N LEU A 472 17.13 13.69 -0.36
CA LEU A 472 15.89 14.24 -0.91
C LEU A 472 15.18 15.16 0.10
N MET A 473 15.20 14.82 1.39
CA MET A 473 14.71 15.69 2.45
C MET A 473 15.53 16.98 2.53
N TRP A 474 16.87 16.89 2.43
CA TRP A 474 17.76 18.04 2.43
C TRP A 474 17.50 18.97 1.24
N ALA A 475 17.38 18.43 0.02
CA ALA A 475 16.99 19.19 -1.17
C ALA A 475 15.64 19.90 -0.97
N ARG A 476 14.70 19.25 -0.28
CA ARG A 476 13.41 19.87 0.05
C ARG A 476 13.56 21.01 1.05
N LEU A 477 14.36 20.84 2.10
CA LEU A 477 14.62 21.89 3.10
C LEU A 477 15.32 23.10 2.48
N LEU A 478 16.27 22.89 1.57
CA LEU A 478 16.90 23.97 0.79
C LEU A 478 15.86 24.76 -0.01
N SER A 479 14.95 24.04 -0.70
CA SER A 479 13.87 24.65 -1.48
C SER A 479 12.91 25.45 -0.60
N ASP A 480 12.48 24.90 0.54
CA ASP A 480 11.60 25.57 1.49
C ASP A 480 12.25 26.84 2.10
N ARG A 481 13.59 26.93 2.12
CA ARG A 481 14.35 28.12 2.55
C ARG A 481 14.64 29.12 1.42
N GLY A 482 14.28 28.82 0.18
CA GLY A 482 14.58 29.68 -0.97
C GLY A 482 15.96 29.45 -1.60
N PHE A 483 16.73 28.46 -1.15
CA PHE A 483 18.01 28.07 -1.75
C PHE A 483 17.80 27.14 -2.96
N ALA A 484 16.99 27.60 -3.92
CA ALA A 484 16.55 26.80 -5.05
C ALA A 484 17.70 26.35 -5.97
N ASN A 485 18.74 27.17 -6.15
CA ASN A 485 19.93 26.81 -6.93
C ASN A 485 20.74 25.68 -6.29
N ASP A 486 20.91 25.71 -4.96
CA ASP A 486 21.61 24.64 -4.23
C ASP A 486 20.79 23.34 -4.26
N ALA A 487 19.47 23.44 -4.10
CA ALA A 487 18.57 22.30 -4.26
C ALA A 487 18.66 21.70 -5.67
N LEU A 488 18.66 22.54 -6.71
CA LEU A 488 18.79 22.10 -8.10
C LEU A 488 20.14 21.42 -8.36
N ARG A 489 21.25 21.96 -7.84
CA ARG A 489 22.58 21.34 -7.98
C ARG A 489 22.61 19.95 -7.37
N LEU A 490 22.11 19.82 -6.13
CA LEU A 490 22.01 18.53 -5.45
C LEU A 490 21.12 17.55 -6.24
N LEU A 491 19.93 17.98 -6.68
CA LEU A 491 19.01 17.11 -7.42
C LEU A 491 19.57 16.65 -8.77
N ARG A 492 20.37 17.49 -9.46
CA ARG A 492 21.09 17.08 -10.68
C ARG A 492 22.12 15.98 -10.38
N GLU A 493 22.90 16.14 -9.32
CA GLU A 493 23.84 15.11 -8.87
C GLU A 493 23.09 13.81 -8.55
N LEU A 494 22.01 13.89 -7.76
CA LEU A 494 21.20 12.73 -7.40
C LEU A 494 20.62 12.04 -8.64
N SER A 495 20.17 12.78 -9.66
CA SER A 495 19.64 12.19 -10.90
C SER A 495 20.70 11.41 -11.70
N SER A 496 21.98 11.77 -11.55
CA SER A 496 23.08 11.03 -12.17
C SER A 496 23.44 9.75 -11.39
N ARG A 497 23.41 9.81 -10.06
CA ARG A 497 23.67 8.66 -9.17
C ARG A 497 22.51 7.65 -9.15
N HIS A 498 21.28 8.14 -9.30
CA HIS A 498 20.05 7.38 -9.16
C HIS A 498 19.15 7.57 -10.39
N SER A 499 19.70 7.31 -11.58
CA SER A 499 19.02 7.57 -12.86
C SER A 499 17.74 6.76 -13.09
N ASP A 500 17.53 5.69 -12.33
CA ASP A 500 16.36 4.79 -12.42
C ASP A 500 15.31 5.05 -11.31
N HIS A 501 15.48 6.13 -10.53
CA HIS A 501 14.60 6.46 -9.41
C HIS A 501 13.56 7.55 -9.79
N PRO A 502 12.26 7.24 -9.84
CA PRO A 502 11.23 8.17 -10.31
C PRO A 502 11.10 9.43 -9.44
N GLU A 503 11.16 9.30 -8.10
CA GLU A 503 11.07 10.45 -7.20
C GLU A 503 12.20 11.47 -7.40
N VAL A 504 13.43 11.03 -7.70
CA VAL A 504 14.57 11.91 -7.94
C VAL A 504 14.30 12.79 -9.16
N TRP A 505 13.85 12.18 -10.27
CA TRP A 505 13.47 12.90 -11.48
C TRP A 505 12.29 13.85 -11.26
N ARG A 506 11.28 13.41 -10.51
CA ARG A 506 10.12 14.25 -10.17
C ARG A 506 10.52 15.47 -9.35
N ARG A 507 11.38 15.30 -8.34
CA ARG A 507 11.88 16.43 -7.52
C ARG A 507 12.79 17.36 -8.33
N LEU A 508 13.65 16.81 -9.19
CA LEU A 508 14.46 17.60 -10.12
C LEU A 508 13.59 18.45 -11.05
N ALA A 509 12.54 17.85 -11.62
CA ALA A 509 11.59 18.54 -12.49
C ALA A 509 10.87 19.68 -11.78
N GLN A 510 10.41 19.45 -10.53
CA GLN A 510 9.80 20.49 -9.69
C GLN A 510 10.76 21.65 -9.41
N ALA A 511 12.02 21.37 -9.09
CA ALA A 511 13.04 22.40 -8.86
C ALA A 511 13.37 23.19 -10.14
N GLN A 512 13.48 22.51 -11.28
CA GLN A 512 13.70 23.15 -12.58
C GLN A 512 12.52 24.05 -12.98
N ARG A 513 11.28 23.58 -12.78
CA ARG A 513 10.07 24.36 -13.04
C ARG A 513 10.02 25.61 -12.18
N ALA A 514 10.31 25.50 -10.88
CA ALA A 514 10.35 26.63 -9.96
C ALA A 514 11.38 27.71 -10.34
N LEU A 515 12.47 27.31 -11.00
CA LEU A 515 13.52 28.21 -11.49
C LEU A 515 13.32 28.69 -12.94
N GLY A 516 12.22 28.31 -13.60
CA GLY A 516 11.92 28.71 -14.98
C GLY A 516 12.67 27.92 -16.06
N PHE A 517 13.37 26.83 -15.71
CA PHE A 517 14.01 25.92 -16.67
C PHE A 517 12.99 24.96 -17.30
N LEU A 518 12.01 25.50 -18.02
CA LEU A 518 10.82 24.76 -18.48
C LEU A 518 11.15 23.56 -19.39
N PRO A 519 12.04 23.67 -20.41
CA PRO A 519 12.35 22.51 -21.26
C PRO A 519 13.02 21.37 -20.49
N GLN A 520 13.91 21.68 -19.55
CA GLN A 520 14.56 20.67 -18.71
C GLN A 520 13.55 20.05 -17.74
N ALA A 521 12.68 20.87 -17.14
CA ALA A 521 11.64 20.41 -16.22
C ALA A 521 10.71 19.41 -16.90
N GLU A 522 10.25 19.73 -18.11
CA GLU A 522 9.39 18.83 -18.86
C GLU A 522 10.09 17.51 -19.21
N HIS A 523 11.36 17.56 -19.63
CA HIS A 523 12.15 16.35 -19.86
C HIS A 523 12.23 15.49 -18.58
N ALA A 524 12.55 16.11 -17.44
CA ALA A 524 12.64 15.40 -16.17
C ALA A 524 11.29 14.81 -15.72
N PHE A 525 10.17 15.51 -15.94
CA PHE A 525 8.83 14.96 -15.69
C PHE A 525 8.52 13.77 -16.59
N ARG A 526 8.85 13.82 -17.88
CA ARG A 526 8.68 12.67 -18.78
C ARG A 526 9.50 11.47 -18.33
N ARG A 527 10.77 11.67 -17.95
CA ARG A 527 11.61 10.60 -17.39
C ARG A 527 11.04 10.02 -16.10
N ALA A 528 10.50 10.86 -15.21
CA ALA A 528 9.83 10.38 -14.01
C ALA A 528 8.64 9.47 -14.36
N LEU A 529 7.79 9.88 -15.32
CA LEU A 529 6.61 9.13 -15.74
C LEU A 529 6.96 7.81 -16.48
N GLU A 530 8.03 7.82 -17.27
CA GLU A 530 8.55 6.61 -17.93
C GLU A 530 9.05 5.57 -16.92
N LEU A 531 9.56 6.00 -15.76
CA LEU A 531 10.04 5.12 -14.69
C LEU A 531 8.91 4.60 -13.79
N ASP A 532 7.88 5.42 -13.56
CA ASP A 532 6.69 5.06 -12.79
C ASP A 532 5.45 5.78 -13.33
N GLN A 533 4.51 4.99 -13.88
CA GLN A 533 3.30 5.49 -14.53
C GLN A 533 2.22 5.94 -13.53
N LEU A 534 2.36 5.63 -12.23
CA LEU A 534 1.38 6.00 -11.21
C LEU A 534 1.76 7.28 -10.47
N GLN A 535 2.01 8.37 -11.21
CA GLN A 535 2.32 9.70 -10.66
C GLN A 535 1.35 10.78 -11.15
N ALA A 536 0.22 10.97 -10.44
CA ALA A 536 -0.83 11.90 -10.82
C ALA A 536 -0.36 13.37 -10.91
N ASP A 537 0.54 13.80 -10.02
CA ASP A 537 1.11 15.15 -10.01
C ASP A 537 2.02 15.41 -11.22
N VAL A 538 2.74 14.38 -11.69
CA VAL A 538 3.56 14.45 -12.92
C VAL A 538 2.67 14.58 -14.15
N PHE A 539 1.56 13.84 -14.23
CA PHE A 539 0.57 14.04 -15.30
C PHE A 539 0.03 15.47 -15.31
N ASP A 540 -0.35 16.02 -14.16
CA ASP A 540 -0.86 17.39 -14.07
C ASP A 540 0.15 18.41 -14.60
N ALA A 541 1.42 18.28 -14.22
CA ALA A 541 2.48 19.16 -14.73
C ALA A 541 2.66 19.05 -16.26
N LEU A 542 2.64 17.84 -16.82
CA LEU A 542 2.81 17.63 -18.27
C LEU A 542 1.59 18.12 -19.07
N ILE A 543 0.37 17.95 -18.53
CA ILE A 543 -0.86 18.48 -19.12
C ILE A 543 -0.79 20.01 -19.15
N GLU A 544 -0.39 20.65 -18.05
CA GLU A 544 -0.19 22.10 -17.99
C GLU A 544 0.82 22.58 -19.05
N PHE A 545 1.97 21.91 -19.18
CA PHE A 545 2.95 22.25 -20.22
C PHE A 545 2.41 22.13 -21.65
N ALA A 546 1.51 21.18 -21.92
CA ALA A 546 0.88 21.03 -23.22
C ALA A 546 -0.15 22.15 -23.48
N LEU A 547 -0.97 22.48 -22.47
CA LEU A 547 -1.96 23.55 -22.55
C LEU A 547 -1.32 24.94 -22.69
N GLU A 548 -0.23 25.22 -21.98
CA GLU A 548 0.53 26.47 -22.11
C GLU A 548 1.11 26.66 -23.52
N ARG A 549 1.47 25.57 -24.19
CA ARG A 549 1.91 25.57 -25.60
C ARG A 549 0.77 25.53 -26.62
N GLN A 550 -0.48 25.54 -26.14
CA GLN A 550 -1.68 25.39 -26.95
C GLN A 550 -1.72 24.06 -27.74
N ASP A 551 -0.94 23.06 -27.33
CA ASP A 551 -0.97 21.71 -27.88
C ASP A 551 -2.08 20.90 -27.23
N SER A 552 -3.31 21.18 -27.69
CA SER A 552 -4.51 20.55 -27.14
C SER A 552 -4.59 19.06 -27.49
N ALA A 553 -3.94 18.60 -28.56
CA ALA A 553 -3.89 17.18 -28.89
C ALA A 553 -3.06 16.41 -27.86
N ARG A 554 -1.86 16.89 -27.56
CA ARG A 554 -1.01 16.29 -26.54
C ARG A 554 -1.63 16.34 -25.15
N ALA A 555 -2.31 17.44 -24.82
CA ALA A 555 -3.03 17.56 -23.55
C ALA A 555 -4.11 16.48 -23.40
N LEU A 556 -4.91 16.23 -24.45
CA LEU A 556 -5.95 15.20 -24.44
C LEU A 556 -5.37 13.79 -24.27
N ASP A 557 -4.27 13.47 -24.96
CA ASP A 557 -3.60 12.17 -24.81
C ASP A 557 -3.14 11.93 -23.38
N LEU A 558 -2.53 12.95 -22.75
CA LEU A 558 -2.08 12.88 -21.36
C LEU A 558 -3.26 12.79 -20.38
N ILE A 559 -4.35 13.52 -20.61
CA ILE A 559 -5.57 13.43 -19.78
C ILE A 559 -6.17 12.03 -19.86
N ARG A 560 -6.24 11.42 -21.06
CA ARG A 560 -6.75 10.06 -21.25
C ARG A 560 -5.87 9.03 -20.57
N ALA A 561 -4.54 9.15 -20.72
CA ALA A 561 -3.59 8.29 -20.02
C ALA A 561 -3.72 8.41 -18.49
N LYS A 562 -3.83 9.64 -17.96
CA LYS A 562 -4.10 9.88 -16.53
C LYS A 562 -5.43 9.24 -16.10
N SER A 563 -6.47 9.38 -16.90
CA SER A 563 -7.81 8.83 -16.58
C SER A 563 -7.81 7.30 -16.54
N ALA A 564 -7.05 6.65 -17.43
CA ALA A 564 -6.86 5.19 -17.42
C ALA A 564 -6.06 4.73 -16.19
N ALA A 565 -5.00 5.45 -15.82
CA ALA A 565 -4.20 5.14 -14.64
C ALA A 565 -4.95 5.42 -13.31
N PHE A 566 -5.80 6.45 -13.29
CA PHE A 566 -6.52 6.95 -12.12
C PHE A 566 -8.01 7.17 -12.38
N PRO A 567 -8.78 6.11 -12.64
CA PRO A 567 -10.20 6.24 -12.98
C PRO A 567 -11.03 6.88 -11.84
N GLY A 568 -10.57 6.76 -10.60
CA GLY A 568 -11.23 7.36 -9.43
C GLY A 568 -11.06 8.88 -9.27
N LEU A 569 -10.19 9.53 -10.04
CA LEU A 569 -9.99 10.99 -9.98
C LEU A 569 -11.01 11.73 -10.86
N ILE A 570 -12.29 11.66 -10.49
CA ILE A 570 -13.43 12.21 -11.25
C ILE A 570 -13.19 13.64 -11.75
N ALA A 571 -12.77 14.54 -10.86
CA ALA A 571 -12.49 15.94 -11.23
C ALA A 571 -11.34 16.09 -12.24
N SER A 572 -10.31 15.25 -12.15
CA SER A 572 -9.22 15.24 -13.15
C SER A 572 -9.71 14.72 -14.50
N ASN A 573 -10.55 13.70 -14.50
CA ASN A 573 -11.02 13.04 -15.72
C ASN A 573 -12.02 13.92 -16.49
N LEU A 574 -12.73 14.83 -15.80
CA LEU A 574 -13.58 15.84 -16.44
C LEU A 574 -12.79 16.89 -17.24
N ARG A 575 -11.46 17.03 -17.03
CA ARG A 575 -10.64 17.96 -17.83
C ARG A 575 -10.69 17.65 -19.33
N GLU A 576 -10.91 16.39 -19.71
CA GLU A 576 -11.06 16.02 -21.12
C GLU A 576 -12.22 16.80 -21.77
N ALA A 577 -13.37 16.86 -21.09
CA ALA A 577 -14.55 17.56 -21.59
C ALA A 577 -14.29 19.06 -21.76
N THR A 578 -13.61 19.68 -20.79
CA THR A 578 -13.27 21.11 -20.86
C THR A 578 -12.34 21.42 -22.03
N VAL A 579 -11.32 20.58 -22.29
CA VAL A 579 -10.38 20.79 -23.42
C VAL A 579 -11.04 20.53 -24.77
N LEU A 580 -11.95 19.56 -24.87
CA LEU A 580 -12.72 19.32 -26.10
C LEU A 580 -13.67 20.49 -26.38
N TRP A 581 -14.30 21.04 -25.34
CA TRP A 581 -15.18 22.19 -25.47
C TRP A 581 -14.44 23.46 -25.92
N THR A 582 -13.23 23.73 -25.39
CA THR A 582 -12.41 24.87 -25.87
C THR A 582 -11.96 24.72 -27.32
N ARG A 583 -11.89 23.48 -27.84
CA ARG A 583 -11.67 23.17 -29.26
C ARG A 583 -12.94 23.26 -30.12
N GLN A 584 -14.08 23.65 -29.56
CA GLN A 584 -15.39 23.67 -30.22
C GLN A 584 -15.90 22.27 -30.63
N GLU A 585 -15.38 21.21 -30.01
CA GLU A 585 -15.81 19.82 -30.23
C GLU A 585 -16.91 19.44 -29.22
N THR A 586 -18.04 20.16 -29.27
CA THR A 586 -19.12 20.07 -28.28
C THR A 586 -19.66 18.65 -28.10
N ASP A 587 -19.89 17.91 -29.19
CA ASP A 587 -20.41 16.55 -29.12
C ASP A 587 -19.45 15.59 -28.41
N ALA A 588 -18.14 15.73 -28.69
CA ALA A 588 -17.10 14.95 -28.04
C ALA A 588 -16.96 15.33 -26.56
N ALA A 589 -17.08 16.62 -26.24
CA ALA A 589 -17.08 17.11 -24.86
C ALA A 589 -18.25 16.54 -24.05
N LEU A 590 -19.47 16.58 -24.60
CA LEU A 590 -20.65 15.98 -23.97
C LEU A 590 -20.53 14.45 -23.86
N ALA A 591 -19.91 13.78 -24.83
CA ALA A 591 -19.63 12.35 -24.73
C ALA A 591 -18.64 12.05 -23.59
N ALA A 592 -17.62 12.87 -23.38
CA ALA A 592 -16.70 12.75 -22.25
C ALA A 592 -17.41 12.95 -20.91
N VAL A 593 -18.28 13.97 -20.80
CA VAL A 593 -19.12 14.17 -19.61
C VAL A 593 -20.00 12.95 -19.33
N ARG A 594 -20.69 12.40 -20.34
CA ARG A 594 -21.54 11.21 -20.18
C ARG A 594 -20.78 9.99 -19.67
N ARG A 595 -19.53 9.79 -20.11
CA ARG A 595 -18.68 8.70 -19.58
C ARG A 595 -18.43 8.86 -18.09
N ILE A 596 -18.12 10.06 -17.63
CA ILE A 596 -17.89 10.33 -16.20
C ILE A 596 -19.20 10.30 -15.40
N GLU A 597 -20.30 10.77 -15.98
CA GLU A 597 -21.64 10.69 -15.38
C GLU A 597 -22.06 9.23 -15.13
N ALA A 598 -21.66 8.27 -15.98
CA ALA A 598 -21.91 6.85 -15.72
C ALA A 598 -21.14 6.32 -14.48
N ILE A 599 -19.99 6.91 -14.15
CA ILE A 599 -19.20 6.58 -12.95
C ILE A 599 -19.83 7.22 -11.72
N ALA A 600 -20.00 8.55 -11.82
CA ALA A 600 -20.33 9.43 -10.72
C ALA A 600 -21.52 10.31 -11.13
N PRO A 601 -22.72 9.73 -11.30
CA PRO A 601 -23.93 10.43 -11.78
C PRO A 601 -24.38 11.55 -10.84
N GLU A 602 -23.83 11.51 -9.65
CA GLU A 602 -24.21 12.27 -8.48
C GLU A 602 -23.23 13.42 -8.19
N TYR A 603 -22.08 13.44 -8.87
CA TYR A 603 -20.99 14.38 -8.60
C TYR A 603 -21.29 15.76 -9.18
N TRP A 604 -21.38 16.77 -8.32
CA TRP A 604 -21.85 18.11 -8.71
C TRP A 604 -21.08 18.73 -9.90
N LEU A 605 -19.77 18.48 -10.00
CA LEU A 605 -18.93 19.06 -11.05
C LEU A 605 -19.29 18.52 -12.44
N VAL A 606 -19.77 17.27 -12.53
CA VAL A 606 -20.24 16.68 -13.80
C VAL A 606 -21.38 17.50 -14.37
N HIS A 607 -22.37 17.84 -13.54
CA HIS A 607 -23.53 18.61 -13.97
C HIS A 607 -23.19 20.07 -14.28
N ARG A 608 -22.28 20.68 -13.52
CA ARG A 608 -21.78 22.03 -13.81
C ARG A 608 -21.11 22.07 -15.18
N VAL A 609 -20.14 21.19 -15.44
CA VAL A 609 -19.43 21.14 -16.72
C VAL A 609 -20.39 20.84 -17.87
N ARG A 610 -21.38 19.96 -17.66
CA ARG A 610 -22.44 19.72 -18.66
C ARG A 610 -23.22 21.00 -18.98
N GLY A 611 -23.59 21.75 -17.94
CA GLY A 611 -24.30 23.03 -18.08
C GLY A 611 -23.47 24.03 -18.86
N ASP A 612 -22.20 24.22 -18.49
CA ASP A 612 -21.27 25.14 -19.16
C ASP A 612 -21.05 24.80 -20.65
N ILE A 613 -21.20 23.54 -21.05
CA ILE A 613 -21.07 23.11 -22.46
C ILE A 613 -22.37 23.34 -23.25
N LEU A 614 -23.53 23.23 -22.59
CA LEU A 614 -24.85 23.31 -23.25
C LEU A 614 -25.40 24.73 -23.36
N PHE A 615 -25.03 25.62 -22.44
CA PHE A 615 -25.53 26.99 -22.31
C PHE A 615 -24.37 27.97 -22.27
#